data_AF-A0A527HRM9-F1
#
_entry.id   AF-A0A527HRM9-F1
#
_cell.length_a   1.000
_cell.length_b   1.000
_cell.length_c   1.000
_cell.angle_alpha   90.00
_cell.angle_beta   90.00
_cell.angle_gamma   90.00
#
_symmetry.space_group_name_H-M   'P 1'
#
loop_
_entity.id
_entity.type
_entity.pdbx_description
1 polymer ?
#
loop_
_entity_poly.entity_id
_entity_poly.type
_entity_poly.pdbx_seq_one_letter_code
_entity_poly.pdbx_strand_id
1 'polypeptide(L)'
;MPSLRFYFDKILEAAAPEVERQALTHIERLALVRRYGDFSLAYSTAVQGKLSYFGDADGYIAFGTKMKHHFALGDPVAAPARRADYIKRFVETAGSPWFVQVGEDTARVLAGLGYKVNRLGIDTRLALPEHDFSGKRNETVRYSERWLLKKGFSFEEDKR
;
A
#
# COMPACT_ATOMS: atom_id res chain seq x y z
N MET A 1 -7.50 5.89 -32.57
CA MET A 1 -6.31 5.07 -32.88
C MET A 1 -5.43 5.02 -31.65
N PRO A 2 -5.00 3.85 -31.16
CA PRO A 2 -4.04 3.78 -30.05
C PRO A 2 -2.74 4.48 -30.48
N SER A 3 -2.19 5.35 -29.63
CA SER A 3 -0.98 6.10 -29.96
C SER A 3 0.24 5.17 -30.05
N LEU A 4 1.27 5.56 -30.80
CA LEU A 4 2.56 4.85 -30.87
C LEU A 4 3.12 4.53 -29.47
N ARG A 5 2.93 5.45 -28.51
CA ARG A 5 3.31 5.26 -27.09
C ARG A 5 2.68 4.01 -26.47
N PHE A 6 1.41 3.74 -26.74
CA PHE A 6 0.70 2.58 -26.22
C PHE A 6 1.31 1.25 -26.71
N TYR A 7 1.74 1.19 -27.97
CA TYR A 7 2.41 0.02 -28.53
C TYR A 7 3.81 -0.17 -27.94
N PHE A 8 4.58 0.91 -27.79
CA PHE A 8 5.89 0.85 -27.14
C PHE A 8 5.77 0.42 -25.67
N ASP A 9 4.82 0.96 -24.91
CA ASP A 9 4.57 0.55 -23.53
C ASP A 9 4.22 -0.95 -23.45
N LYS A 10 3.36 -1.45 -24.35
CA LYS A 10 2.99 -2.87 -24.39
C LYS A 10 4.18 -3.79 -24.68
N ILE A 11 5.09 -3.39 -25.58
CA ILE A 11 6.31 -4.15 -25.89
C ILE A 11 7.27 -4.14 -24.68
N LEU A 12 7.42 -3.00 -24.02
CA LEU A 12 8.25 -2.89 -22.82
C LEU A 12 7.65 -3.69 -21.65
N GLU A 13 6.34 -3.69 -21.47
CA GLU A 13 5.68 -4.50 -20.45
C GLU A 13 5.84 -6.00 -20.71
N ALA A 14 5.76 -6.44 -21.97
CA ALA A 14 5.97 -7.84 -22.35
C ALA A 14 7.42 -8.34 -22.12
N ALA A 15 8.37 -7.42 -21.95
CA ALA A 15 9.76 -7.74 -21.66
C ALA A 15 10.08 -7.75 -20.15
N ALA A 16 9.09 -7.48 -19.28
CA ALA A 16 9.23 -7.71 -17.85
C ALA A 16 9.23 -9.22 -17.55
N PRO A 17 9.90 -9.67 -16.47
CA PRO A 17 9.79 -11.06 -16.01
C PRO A 17 8.33 -11.49 -15.82
N GLU A 18 8.02 -12.75 -16.11
CA GLU A 18 6.67 -13.25 -15.90
C GLU A 18 6.46 -13.55 -14.42
N VAL A 19 5.47 -12.87 -13.82
CA VAL A 19 5.07 -13.08 -12.44
C VAL A 19 3.67 -13.70 -12.43
N GLU A 20 3.55 -14.86 -11.80
CA GLU A 20 2.25 -15.53 -11.62
C GLU A 20 1.28 -14.61 -10.88
N ARG A 21 0.12 -14.38 -11.51
CA ARG A 21 -0.91 -13.48 -10.99
C ARG A 21 -1.99 -14.28 -10.30
N GLN A 22 -2.19 -14.00 -9.02
CA GLN A 22 -3.31 -14.55 -8.28
C GLN A 22 -4.61 -13.86 -8.66
N ALA A 23 -5.61 -14.67 -9.00
CA ALA A 23 -6.95 -14.24 -9.35
C ALA A 23 -7.81 -13.95 -8.10
N LEU A 24 -7.29 -13.15 -7.17
CA LEU A 24 -8.05 -12.72 -5.99
C LEU A 24 -9.20 -11.82 -6.42
N THR A 25 -10.41 -12.16 -6.02
CA THR A 25 -11.59 -11.31 -6.16
C THR A 25 -11.47 -10.06 -5.30
N HIS A 26 -12.26 -9.03 -5.62
CA HIS A 26 -12.30 -7.82 -4.81
C HIS A 26 -12.69 -8.08 -3.35
N ILE A 27 -13.61 -9.01 -3.11
CA ILE A 27 -14.06 -9.39 -1.77
C ILE A 27 -12.94 -10.06 -0.98
N GLU A 28 -12.18 -10.97 -1.59
CA GLU A 28 -11.04 -11.63 -0.94
C GLU A 28 -9.93 -10.64 -0.59
N ARG A 29 -9.62 -9.70 -1.49
CA ARG A 29 -8.63 -8.65 -1.21
C ARG A 29 -9.05 -7.76 -0.05
N LEU A 30 -10.31 -7.33 -0.01
CA LEU A 30 -10.84 -6.55 1.10
C LEU A 30 -10.82 -7.34 2.42
N ALA A 31 -11.10 -8.65 2.39
CA ALA A 31 -11.00 -9.49 3.58
C ALA A 31 -9.56 -9.58 4.11
N LEU A 32 -8.58 -9.74 3.20
CA LEU A 32 -7.16 -9.74 3.55
C LEU A 32 -6.69 -8.38 4.11
N VAL A 33 -7.11 -7.26 3.48
CA VAL A 33 -6.82 -5.91 4.00
C VAL A 33 -7.44 -5.69 5.37
N ARG A 34 -8.69 -6.10 5.60
CA ARG A 34 -9.31 -6.00 6.93
C ARG A 34 -8.53 -6.76 7.99
N ARG A 35 -7.93 -7.89 7.62
CA ARG A 35 -7.19 -8.75 8.54
C ARG A 35 -5.75 -8.30 8.78
N TYR A 36 -5.07 -7.79 7.75
CA TYR A 36 -3.62 -7.58 7.75
C TYR A 36 -3.16 -6.20 7.26
N GLY A 37 -4.07 -5.35 6.79
CA GLY A 37 -3.77 -4.01 6.32
C GLY A 37 -3.50 -3.05 7.47
N ASP A 38 -2.24 -2.68 7.65
CA ASP A 38 -1.74 -1.84 8.75
C ASP A 38 -0.91 -0.64 8.28
N PHE A 39 -0.88 -0.38 6.97
CA PHE A 39 -0.13 0.71 6.33
C PHE A 39 -1.05 1.62 5.49
N SER A 40 -0.63 2.87 5.26
CA SER A 40 -1.45 3.94 4.67
C SER A 40 -2.04 3.60 3.29
N LEU A 41 -1.34 2.77 2.50
CA LEU A 41 -1.78 2.35 1.17
C LEU A 41 -2.54 1.02 1.15
N ALA A 42 -2.76 0.35 2.29
CA ALA A 42 -3.31 -1.00 2.34
C ALA A 42 -4.66 -1.11 1.63
N TYR A 43 -5.57 -0.15 1.88
CA TYR A 43 -6.87 -0.12 1.20
C TYR A 43 -6.73 0.08 -0.31
N SER A 44 -5.84 0.99 -0.75
CA SER A 44 -5.56 1.23 -2.17
C SER A 44 -5.10 -0.04 -2.89
N THR A 45 -4.34 -0.91 -2.21
CA THR A 45 -3.93 -2.19 -2.79
C THR A 45 -5.11 -3.10 -3.15
N ALA A 46 -6.26 -3.02 -2.47
CA ALA A 46 -7.41 -3.88 -2.75
C ALA A 46 -8.39 -3.32 -3.80
N VAL A 47 -8.45 -1.99 -3.90
CA VAL A 47 -9.52 -1.28 -4.63
C VAL A 47 -9.04 -0.56 -5.89
N GLN A 48 -7.76 -0.21 -5.98
CA GLN A 48 -7.24 0.50 -7.14
C GLN A 48 -7.27 -0.41 -8.39
N GLY A 49 -7.83 0.11 -9.48
CA GLY A 49 -7.90 -0.60 -10.74
C GLY A 49 -6.52 -0.85 -11.36
N LYS A 50 -6.43 -1.89 -12.21
CA LYS A 50 -5.25 -2.26 -13.00
C LYS A 50 -4.04 -2.76 -12.20
N LEU A 51 -4.21 -3.05 -10.90
CA LEU A 51 -3.21 -3.79 -10.14
C LEU A 51 -3.27 -5.29 -10.45
N SER A 52 -2.10 -5.91 -10.46
CA SER A 52 -1.91 -7.35 -10.41
C SER A 52 -1.53 -7.77 -8.99
N TYR A 53 -1.69 -9.05 -8.67
CA TYR A 53 -1.50 -9.58 -7.33
C TYR A 53 -0.57 -10.78 -7.39
N PHE A 54 0.51 -10.75 -6.62
CA PHE A 54 1.38 -11.90 -6.40
C PHE A 54 1.14 -12.42 -4.99
N GLY A 55 0.99 -13.73 -4.81
CA GLY A 55 0.79 -14.30 -3.48
C GLY A 55 0.00 -15.60 -3.50
N ASP A 56 -0.89 -15.76 -2.52
CA ASP A 56 -1.77 -16.91 -2.35
C ASP A 56 -3.04 -16.50 -1.57
N ALA A 57 -3.83 -17.46 -1.07
CA ALA A 57 -5.06 -17.20 -0.35
C ALA A 57 -4.87 -16.48 1.01
N ASP A 58 -3.66 -16.50 1.57
CA ASP A 58 -3.37 -15.94 2.89
C ASP A 58 -2.74 -14.55 2.84
N GLY A 59 -2.40 -14.05 1.66
CA GLY A 59 -1.78 -12.74 1.50
C GLY A 59 -1.28 -12.46 0.09
N TYR A 60 -1.00 -11.18 -0.16
CA TYR A 60 -0.53 -10.73 -1.47
C TYR A 60 0.40 -9.52 -1.41
N ILE A 61 1.13 -9.32 -2.51
CA ILE A 61 1.78 -8.06 -2.89
C ILE A 61 1.03 -7.54 -4.13
N ALA A 62 0.48 -6.34 -4.02
CA ALA A 62 -0.14 -5.66 -5.14
C ALA A 62 0.92 -4.93 -5.95
N PHE A 63 0.90 -5.09 -7.27
CA PHE A 63 1.90 -4.47 -8.13
C PHE A 63 1.32 -4.02 -9.47
N GLY A 64 2.00 -3.08 -10.12
CA GLY A 64 1.80 -2.72 -11.53
C GLY A 64 3.07 -2.99 -12.33
N THR A 65 2.95 -3.23 -13.63
CA THR A 65 4.10 -3.35 -14.54
C THR A 65 4.19 -2.12 -15.42
N LYS A 66 5.37 -1.54 -15.54
CA LYS A 66 5.63 -0.40 -16.43
C LYS A 66 7.09 -0.39 -16.86
N MET A 67 7.37 -0.05 -18.12
CA MET A 67 8.75 0.12 -18.63
C MET A 67 9.69 -1.06 -18.25
N LYS A 68 9.23 -2.32 -18.43
CA LYS A 68 9.94 -3.58 -18.06
C LYS A 68 10.09 -3.88 -16.57
N HIS A 69 9.59 -3.03 -15.67
CA HIS A 69 9.72 -3.23 -14.23
C HIS A 69 8.37 -3.45 -13.55
N HIS A 70 8.37 -4.28 -12.52
CA HIS A 70 7.25 -4.40 -11.59
C HIS A 70 7.41 -3.42 -10.45
N PHE A 71 6.34 -2.75 -10.07
CA PHE A 71 6.27 -1.78 -8.98
C PHE A 71 5.28 -2.29 -7.95
N ALA A 72 5.77 -2.79 -6.82
CA ALA A 72 4.96 -3.11 -5.65
C ALA A 72 4.45 -1.83 -4.98
N LEU A 73 3.15 -1.82 -4.69
CA LEU A 73 2.45 -0.72 -4.02
C LEU A 73 2.41 -0.99 -2.50
N GLY A 74 3.32 -0.37 -1.76
CA GLY A 74 3.41 -0.51 -0.32
C GLY A 74 3.86 -1.90 0.15
N ASP A 75 3.52 -2.22 1.38
CA ASP A 75 3.91 -3.45 2.06
C ASP A 75 3.05 -4.66 1.62
N PRO A 76 3.52 -5.90 1.83
CA PRO A 76 2.68 -7.08 1.63
C PRO A 76 1.46 -7.07 2.57
N VAL A 77 0.27 -7.32 2.01
CA VAL A 77 -0.95 -7.55 2.78
C VAL A 77 -0.97 -9.02 3.18
N ALA A 78 -0.30 -9.32 4.29
CA ALA A 78 -0.19 -10.65 4.86
C ALA A 78 0.12 -10.58 6.36
N ALA A 79 -0.02 -11.71 7.05
CA ALA A 79 0.41 -11.84 8.43
C ALA A 79 1.88 -11.38 8.61
N PRO A 80 2.23 -10.60 9.65
CA PRO A 80 3.57 -10.04 9.83
C PRO A 80 4.70 -11.06 9.71
N ALA A 81 4.51 -12.25 10.29
CA ALA A 81 5.49 -13.35 10.24
C ALA A 81 5.74 -13.89 8.81
N ARG A 82 4.83 -13.67 7.86
CA ARG A 82 4.95 -14.14 6.47
C ARG A 82 5.44 -13.07 5.50
N ARG A 83 5.45 -11.78 5.88
CA ARG A 83 5.78 -10.67 4.97
C ARG A 83 7.16 -10.85 4.32
N ALA A 84 8.15 -11.26 5.11
CA ALA A 84 9.50 -11.49 4.60
C ALA A 84 9.56 -12.61 3.54
N ASP A 85 8.75 -13.65 3.66
CA ASP A 85 8.65 -14.73 2.67
C ASP A 85 8.05 -14.23 1.35
N TYR A 86 6.93 -13.50 1.40
CA TYR A 86 6.32 -12.91 0.19
C TYR A 86 7.29 -11.98 -0.54
N ILE A 87 8.03 -11.15 0.19
CA ILE A 87 9.02 -10.24 -0.40
C ILE A 87 10.10 -11.04 -1.13
N LYS A 88 10.67 -12.07 -0.49
CA LYS A 88 11.72 -12.91 -1.08
C LYS A 88 11.24 -13.60 -2.35
N ARG A 89 10.10 -14.29 -2.29
CA ARG A 89 9.51 -15.00 -3.43
C ARG A 89 9.16 -14.05 -4.58
N PHE A 90 8.63 -12.87 -4.26
CA PHE A 90 8.32 -11.86 -5.27
C PHE A 90 9.59 -11.31 -5.93
N VAL A 91 10.62 -10.97 -5.16
CA VAL A 91 11.91 -10.52 -5.71
C VAL A 91 12.54 -11.58 -6.60
N GLU A 92 12.51 -12.85 -6.18
CA GLU A 92 13.04 -13.97 -6.97
C GLU A 92 12.30 -14.12 -8.31
N THR A 93 10.96 -14.09 -8.29
CA THR A 93 10.15 -14.27 -9.50
C THR A 93 10.18 -13.04 -10.40
N ALA A 94 10.08 -11.85 -9.82
CA ALA A 94 10.02 -10.58 -10.56
C ALA A 94 11.42 -10.04 -10.95
N GLY A 95 12.50 -10.70 -10.50
CA GLY A 95 13.90 -10.41 -10.80
C GLY A 95 14.45 -9.13 -10.16
N SER A 96 13.86 -7.98 -10.45
CA SER A 96 14.25 -6.68 -9.88
C SER A 96 13.05 -5.74 -9.71
N PRO A 97 12.00 -6.15 -8.98
CA PRO A 97 10.84 -5.29 -8.73
C PRO A 97 11.24 -4.09 -7.88
N TRP A 98 10.54 -2.97 -8.06
CA TRP A 98 10.68 -1.77 -7.25
C TRP A 98 9.58 -1.75 -6.20
N PHE A 99 9.91 -1.29 -5.00
CA PHE A 99 8.95 -1.15 -3.90
C PHE A 99 8.78 0.33 -3.58
N VAL A 100 7.54 0.80 -3.56
CA VAL A 100 7.22 2.22 -3.40
C VAL A 100 6.36 2.41 -2.15
N GLN A 101 6.75 3.36 -1.29
CA GLN A 101 6.06 3.69 -0.03
C GLN A 101 5.89 2.47 0.90
N VAL A 102 7.00 1.77 1.18
CA VAL A 102 7.03 0.66 2.15
C VAL A 102 7.40 1.14 3.55
N GLY A 103 6.94 0.41 4.55
CA GLY A 103 7.36 0.57 5.93
C GLY A 103 8.78 0.08 6.20
N GLU A 104 9.26 0.34 7.41
CA GLU A 104 10.64 0.04 7.82
C GLU A 104 10.94 -1.47 7.77
N ASP A 105 10.02 -2.33 8.20
CA ASP A 105 10.25 -3.78 8.24
C ASP A 105 10.45 -4.37 6.83
N THR A 106 9.62 -3.98 5.87
CA THR A 106 9.79 -4.35 4.46
C THR A 106 11.11 -3.81 3.91
N ALA A 107 11.44 -2.56 4.22
CA ALA A 107 12.70 -1.96 3.80
C ALA A 107 13.94 -2.70 4.34
N ARG A 108 13.91 -3.16 5.60
CA ARG A 108 14.98 -3.98 6.19
C ARG A 108 15.13 -5.32 5.46
N VAL A 109 14.02 -5.99 5.14
CA VAL A 109 14.05 -7.23 4.36
C VAL A 109 14.67 -6.99 2.98
N LEU A 110 14.24 -5.93 2.29
CA LEU A 110 14.78 -5.56 0.98
C LEU A 110 16.28 -5.24 1.03
N ALA A 111 16.73 -4.49 2.03
CA ALA A 111 18.15 -4.21 2.23
C ALA A 111 18.97 -5.50 2.40
N GLY A 112 18.43 -6.48 3.12
CA GLY A 112 19.02 -7.82 3.23
C GLY A 112 19.09 -8.60 1.90
N LEU A 113 18.27 -8.23 0.92
CA LEU A 113 18.27 -8.76 -0.45
C LEU A 113 19.14 -7.92 -1.41
N GLY A 114 19.92 -6.97 -0.89
CA GLY A 114 20.83 -6.13 -1.70
C GLY A 114 20.19 -4.87 -2.29
N TYR A 115 18.95 -4.55 -1.91
CA TYR A 115 18.30 -3.32 -2.36
C TYR A 115 18.93 -2.08 -1.71
N LYS A 116 19.00 -0.99 -2.49
CA LYS A 116 19.23 0.35 -1.94
C LYS A 116 17.91 0.93 -1.46
N VAL A 117 17.84 1.24 -0.18
CA VAL A 117 16.65 1.84 0.46
C VAL A 117 16.86 3.34 0.61
N ASN A 118 15.92 4.13 0.07
CA ASN A 118 15.90 5.59 0.22
C ASN A 118 14.67 6.02 1.02
N ARG A 119 14.85 6.91 2.00
CA ARG A 119 13.73 7.50 2.74
C ARG A 119 12.99 8.48 1.86
N LEU A 120 11.76 8.14 1.48
CA LEU A 120 10.90 9.00 0.66
C LEU A 120 10.17 10.07 1.49
N GLY A 121 9.76 9.74 2.72
CA GLY A 121 8.94 10.62 3.56
C GLY A 121 8.69 10.03 4.94
N ILE A 122 7.71 10.59 5.64
CA ILE A 122 7.24 10.13 6.96
C ILE A 122 5.72 9.99 6.93
N ASP A 123 5.21 8.92 7.54
CA ASP A 123 3.79 8.76 7.85
C ASP A 123 3.57 9.10 9.33
N THR A 124 2.56 9.94 9.60
CA THR A 124 2.23 10.37 10.96
C THR A 124 1.08 9.51 11.50
N ARG A 125 1.32 8.82 12.63
CA ARG A 125 0.31 8.01 13.30
C ARG A 125 -0.11 8.66 14.62
N LEU A 126 -1.42 8.75 14.86
CA LEU A 126 -2.00 9.15 16.13
C LEU A 126 -2.55 7.91 16.86
N ALA A 127 -1.98 7.57 18.01
CA ALA A 127 -2.48 6.46 18.82
C ALA A 127 -3.73 6.91 19.59
N LEU A 128 -4.92 6.62 19.05
CA LEU A 128 -6.18 7.16 19.57
C LEU A 128 -6.50 6.80 21.03
N PRO A 129 -6.34 5.53 21.50
CA PRO A 129 -6.64 5.21 22.90
C PRO A 129 -5.75 5.94 23.90
N GLU A 130 -4.56 6.36 23.46
CA GLU A 130 -3.53 7.00 24.30
C GLU A 130 -3.51 8.53 24.13
N HIS A 131 -4.23 9.07 23.14
CA HIS A 131 -4.18 10.49 22.83
C HIS A 131 -5.29 11.26 23.53
N ASP A 132 -4.90 12.06 24.53
CA ASP A 132 -5.75 13.06 25.14
C ASP A 132 -5.65 14.40 24.38
N PHE A 133 -6.79 14.87 23.87
CA PHE A 133 -6.91 16.18 23.22
C PHE A 133 -6.93 17.36 24.21
N SER A 134 -6.67 17.15 25.50
CA SER A 134 -6.50 18.20 26.49
C SER A 134 -5.15 18.94 26.38
N GLY A 135 -4.95 19.96 27.22
CA GLY A 135 -3.68 20.69 27.35
C GLY A 135 -3.40 21.74 26.26
N LYS A 136 -2.28 22.47 26.41
CA LYS A 136 -1.92 23.60 25.55
C LYS A 136 -1.61 23.20 24.11
N ARG A 137 -1.00 22.02 23.89
CA ARG A 137 -0.62 21.54 22.54
C ARG A 137 -1.84 21.33 21.63
N ASN A 138 -3.00 21.02 22.21
CA ASN A 138 -4.25 20.78 21.49
C ASN A 138 -5.24 21.95 21.57
N GLU A 139 -4.81 23.12 22.07
CA GLU A 139 -5.68 24.29 22.24
C GLU A 139 -6.32 24.74 20.93
N THR A 140 -5.54 24.82 19.85
CA THR A 140 -6.02 25.20 18.52
C THR A 140 -7.05 24.22 17.98
N VAL A 141 -6.88 22.92 18.23
CA VAL A 141 -7.83 21.87 17.80
C VAL A 141 -9.17 22.07 18.52
N ARG A 142 -9.14 22.20 19.86
CA ARG A 142 -10.36 22.43 20.67
C ARG A 142 -11.05 23.75 20.34
N TYR A 143 -10.29 24.82 20.09
CA TYR A 143 -10.87 26.09 19.68
C TYR A 143 -11.57 25.99 18.32
N SER A 144 -10.92 25.35 17.35
CA SER A 144 -11.48 25.13 16.01
C SER A 144 -12.76 24.30 16.05
N GLU A 145 -12.78 23.21 16.82
CA GLU A 145 -13.96 22.37 17.03
C GLU A 145 -15.13 23.19 17.60
N ARG A 146 -14.92 23.92 18.70
CA ARG A 146 -15.97 24.76 19.32
C ARG A 146 -16.49 25.83 18.37
N TRP A 147 -15.59 26.44 17.58
CA TRP A 147 -15.96 27.44 16.60
C TRP A 147 -16.84 26.85 15.49
N LEU A 148 -16.50 25.67 14.97
CA LEU A 148 -17.29 24.96 13.96
C LEU A 148 -18.68 24.60 14.51
N LEU A 149 -18.76 24.04 15.71
CA LEU A 149 -20.04 23.71 16.35
C LEU A 149 -20.92 24.95 16.55
N LYS A 150 -20.34 26.07 17.01
CA LYS A 150 -21.07 27.35 17.17
C LYS A 150 -21.60 27.89 15.83
N LYS A 151 -20.95 27.55 14.71
CA LYS A 151 -21.37 27.93 13.35
C LYS A 151 -22.39 26.96 12.75
N GLY A 152 -22.82 25.93 13.50
CA GLY A 152 -23.82 24.97 13.06
C GLY A 152 -23.29 23.86 12.15
N PHE A 153 -21.96 23.66 12.10
CA PHE A 153 -21.40 22.51 11.38
C PHE A 153 -21.57 21.23 12.21
N SER A 154 -21.96 20.15 11.54
CA SER A 154 -22.04 18.80 12.09
C SER A 154 -21.28 17.81 11.20
N PHE A 155 -20.90 16.68 11.79
CA PHE A 155 -20.31 15.54 11.08
C PHE A 155 -21.24 14.34 11.23
N GLU A 156 -21.46 13.63 10.14
CA GLU A 156 -22.20 12.37 10.12
C GLU A 156 -21.33 11.33 9.41
N GLU A 157 -21.25 10.14 9.98
CA GLU A 157 -20.69 8.98 9.31
C GLU A 157 -21.81 8.34 8.49
N ASP A 158 -21.62 8.24 7.17
CA ASP A 158 -22.57 7.53 6.32
C ASP A 158 -22.48 6.03 6.65
N LYS A 159 -23.52 5.49 7.28
CA LYS A 159 -23.57 4.10 7.76
C LYS A 159 -23.84 3.08 6.63
N ARG A 160 -23.66 3.48 5.36
CA ARG A 160 -23.97 2.67 4.18
C ARG A 160 -22.88 1.66 3.85
#